data_AF-A0A0P0XHB0-F1
#
_entry.id   AF-A0A0P0XHB0-F1
#
_cell.length_a   1.000
_cell.length_b   1.000
_cell.length_c   1.000
_cell.angle_alpha   90.00
_cell.angle_beta   90.00
_cell.angle_gamma   90.00
#
_symmetry.space_group_name_H-M   'P 1'
#
loop_
_entity.id
_entity.type
_entity.pdbx_description
1 polymer ?
#
loop_
_entity_poly.entity_id
_entity_poly.type
_entity_poly.pdbx_seq_one_letter_code
_entity_poly.pdbx_strand_id
1 'polypeptide(L)'
;MGMKFLNKKGWHTGSLRNIERVWVAEEKEKEEQRKIQELKKQQDEEREKAAFRKLQEDAGLKPRQERLDFLYESGLAVGKGSSEGFQALQPSAPAAAAAASSSAQASAGSSKAAAPGALFEDKPQSANDAWRKLHTDPLLLIRQREQDAIARIKNNPIKMAEIKKSV
;
A
#
# COMPACT_ATOMS: atom_id res chain seq x y z
N MET A 1 -31.83 -54.18 -2.72
CA MET A 1 -32.45 -52.85 -2.57
C MET A 1 -32.03 -52.27 -1.21
N GLY A 2 -30.79 -51.79 -1.09
CA GLY A 2 -30.17 -51.52 0.23
C GLY A 2 -29.97 -50.03 0.51
N MET A 3 -30.14 -49.64 1.78
CA MET A 3 -29.66 -48.39 2.42
C MET A 3 -30.09 -47.03 1.83
N LYS A 4 -30.88 -46.96 0.75
CA LYS A 4 -31.32 -45.69 0.13
C LYS A 4 -32.06 -44.74 1.08
N PHE A 5 -32.64 -45.27 2.16
CA PHE A 5 -33.30 -44.46 3.20
C PHE A 5 -32.31 -43.61 4.01
N LEU A 6 -31.04 -43.99 4.09
CA LEU A 6 -30.01 -43.25 4.81
C LEU A 6 -29.72 -41.88 4.19
N ASN A 7 -29.79 -41.76 2.85
CA ASN A 7 -29.61 -40.48 2.16
C ASN A 7 -30.73 -39.46 2.47
N LYS A 8 -31.87 -39.91 3.00
CA LYS A 8 -32.94 -39.01 3.49
C LYS A 8 -32.66 -38.50 4.91
N LYS A 9 -31.62 -39.01 5.59
CA LYS A 9 -31.24 -38.59 6.94
C LYS A 9 -30.21 -37.48 6.86
N GLY A 10 -30.46 -36.36 7.55
CA GLY A 10 -29.59 -35.17 7.49
C GLY A 10 -28.17 -35.37 8.02
N TRP A 11 -27.94 -36.40 8.84
CA TRP A 11 -26.64 -36.74 9.41
C TRP A 11 -25.82 -37.71 8.54
N HIS A 12 -26.39 -38.29 7.48
CA HIS A 12 -25.70 -39.29 6.68
C HIS A 12 -24.60 -38.65 5.81
N THR A 13 -23.38 -39.17 5.85
CA THR A 13 -22.21 -38.61 5.15
C THR A 13 -22.31 -38.69 3.64
N GLY A 14 -23.00 -39.71 3.10
CA GLY A 14 -23.26 -39.84 1.66
C GLY A 14 -24.38 -38.93 1.13
N SER A 15 -24.97 -38.07 1.96
CA SER A 15 -25.92 -37.05 1.51
C SER A 15 -25.19 -35.96 0.73
N LEU A 16 -25.71 -35.56 -0.44
CA LEU A 16 -25.11 -34.52 -1.30
C LEU A 16 -24.79 -33.24 -0.51
N ARG A 17 -25.69 -32.81 0.38
CA ARG A 17 -25.48 -31.62 1.22
C ARG A 17 -24.29 -31.74 2.16
N ASN A 18 -24.03 -32.94 2.69
CA ASN A 18 -22.91 -33.16 3.60
C ASN A 18 -21.60 -33.29 2.82
N ILE A 19 -21.64 -33.95 1.65
CA ILE A 19 -20.51 -34.00 0.72
C ILE A 19 -20.11 -32.58 0.30
N GLU A 20 -21.07 -31.73 -0.08
CA GLU A 20 -20.84 -30.32 -0.42
C GLU A 20 -20.22 -29.55 0.75
N ARG A 21 -20.73 -29.70 1.97
CA ARG A 21 -20.17 -29.03 3.16
C ARG A 21 -18.73 -29.43 3.44
N VAL A 22 -18.43 -30.73 3.35
CA VAL A 22 -17.07 -31.25 3.53
C VAL A 22 -16.17 -30.71 2.43
N TRP A 23 -16.62 -30.74 1.18
CA TRP A 23 -15.87 -30.21 0.05
C TRP A 23 -15.55 -28.71 0.20
N VAL A 24 -16.52 -27.89 0.61
CA VAL A 24 -16.30 -26.46 0.88
C VAL A 24 -15.32 -26.26 2.04
N ALA A 25 -15.39 -27.09 3.08
CA ALA A 25 -14.46 -27.00 4.20
C ALA A 25 -13.02 -27.38 3.77
N GLU A 26 -12.87 -28.46 3.01
CA GLU A 26 -11.58 -28.88 2.44
C GLU A 26 -11.00 -27.84 1.48
N GLU A 27 -11.84 -27.19 0.68
CA GLU A 27 -11.39 -26.12 -0.23
C GLU A 27 -10.85 -24.91 0.55
N LYS A 28 -11.57 -24.47 1.59
CA LYS A 28 -11.10 -23.41 2.49
C LYS A 28 -9.79 -23.78 3.19
N GLU A 29 -9.69 -25.01 3.69
CA GLU A 29 -8.46 -25.49 4.33
C GLU A 29 -7.28 -25.49 3.34
N LYS A 30 -7.50 -25.89 2.08
CA LYS A 30 -6.46 -25.83 1.03
C LYS A 30 -6.02 -24.38 0.76
N GLU A 31 -6.94 -23.42 0.74
CA GLU A 31 -6.61 -22.01 0.58
C GLU A 31 -5.80 -21.46 1.75
N GLU A 32 -6.21 -21.79 2.98
CA GLU A 32 -5.49 -21.40 4.20
C GLU A 32 -4.08 -22.02 4.22
N GLN A 33 -3.95 -23.29 3.88
CA GLN A 33 -2.65 -23.97 3.79
C GLN A 33 -1.74 -23.31 2.75
N ARG A 34 -2.27 -22.93 1.57
CA ARG A 34 -1.51 -22.20 0.54
C ARG A 34 -1.00 -20.85 1.07
N LYS A 35 -1.87 -20.08 1.73
CA LYS A 35 -1.49 -18.79 2.32
C LYS A 35 -0.42 -18.94 3.41
N ILE A 36 -0.53 -19.98 4.24
CA ILE A 36 0.48 -20.29 5.26
C ILE A 36 1.82 -20.66 4.61
N GLN A 37 1.82 -21.43 3.52
CA GLN A 37 3.04 -21.78 2.80
C GLN A 37 3.72 -20.55 2.19
N GLU A 38 2.94 -19.63 1.61
CA GLU A 38 3.45 -18.38 1.08
C GLU A 38 4.10 -17.52 2.18
N LEU A 39 3.44 -17.38 3.33
CA LEU A 39 3.99 -16.63 4.47
C LEU A 39 5.26 -17.28 5.04
N LYS A 40 5.31 -18.61 5.11
CA LYS A 40 6.52 -19.33 5.52
C LYS A 40 7.67 -19.05 4.56
N LYS A 41 7.41 -19.09 3.25
CA LYS A 41 8.40 -18.76 2.23
C LYS A 41 8.92 -17.34 2.39
N GLN A 42 8.04 -16.36 2.60
CA GLN A 42 8.44 -14.98 2.85
C GLN A 42 9.32 -14.85 4.11
N GLN A 43 8.97 -15.53 5.19
CA GLN A 43 9.79 -15.53 6.42
C GLN A 43 11.17 -16.15 6.19
N ASP A 44 11.26 -17.22 5.42
CA ASP A 44 12.54 -17.85 5.12
C ASP A 44 13.40 -16.96 4.20
N GLU A 45 12.81 -16.32 3.19
CA GLU A 45 13.50 -15.32 2.35
C GLU A 45 14.00 -14.12 3.18
N GLU A 46 13.21 -13.65 4.15
CA GLU A 46 13.61 -12.59 5.08
C GLU A 46 14.75 -13.02 5.99
N ARG A 47 14.71 -14.25 6.51
CA ARG A 47 15.79 -14.84 7.32
C ARG A 47 17.08 -14.96 6.52
N GLU A 48 17.01 -15.43 5.28
CA GLU A 48 18.17 -15.54 4.39
C GLU A 48 18.80 -14.17 4.12
N LYS A 49 17.99 -13.17 3.79
CA LYS A 49 18.45 -11.78 3.59
C LYS A 49 19.10 -11.22 4.86
N ALA A 50 18.48 -11.44 6.03
CA ALA A 50 19.02 -10.99 7.30
C ALA A 50 20.34 -11.69 7.66
N ALA A 51 20.44 -13.00 7.41
CA ALA A 51 21.66 -13.77 7.62
C ALA A 51 22.79 -13.29 6.70
N PHE A 52 22.51 -13.05 5.42
CA PHE A 52 23.48 -12.52 4.47
C PHE A 52 23.94 -11.12 4.85
N ARG A 53 23.02 -10.25 5.30
CA ARG A 53 23.37 -8.91 5.80
C ARG A 53 24.28 -9.00 7.02
N LYS A 54 23.93 -9.83 8.00
CA LYS A 54 24.76 -10.06 9.18
C LYS A 54 26.16 -10.56 8.81
N LEU A 55 26.26 -11.48 7.84
CA LEU A 55 27.56 -11.95 7.34
C LEU A 55 28.40 -10.82 6.72
N GLN A 56 27.77 -9.88 5.99
CA GLN A 56 28.47 -8.70 5.44
C GLN A 56 28.93 -7.72 6.53
N GLU A 57 28.12 -7.55 7.59
CA GLU A 57 28.47 -6.73 8.76
C GLU A 57 29.64 -7.36 9.52
N ASP A 58 29.60 -8.67 9.78
CA ASP A 58 30.66 -9.41 10.48
C ASP A 58 31.97 -9.41 9.67
N ALA A 59 31.89 -9.42 8.34
CA ALA A 59 33.04 -9.26 7.44
C ALA A 59 33.53 -7.81 7.31
N GLY A 60 32.82 -6.83 7.88
CA GLY A 60 33.15 -5.41 7.82
C GLY A 60 32.89 -4.74 6.46
N LEU A 61 32.21 -5.41 5.53
CA LEU A 61 31.88 -4.85 4.20
C LEU A 61 30.76 -3.82 4.28
N LYS A 62 29.84 -3.96 5.24
CA LYS A 62 28.77 -3.01 5.49
C LYS A 62 28.76 -2.56 6.95
N PRO A 63 28.49 -1.28 7.23
CA PRO A 63 28.27 -0.83 8.60
C PRO A 63 27.00 -1.49 9.15
N ARG A 64 27.00 -1.71 10.47
CA ARG A 64 25.86 -2.30 11.18
C ARG A 64 24.67 -1.36 11.14
N GLN A 65 23.51 -1.86 10.71
CA GLN A 65 22.27 -1.06 10.65
C GLN A 65 21.84 -0.64 12.06
N GLU A 66 21.60 0.65 12.29
CA GLU A 66 21.02 1.17 13.51
C GLU A 66 19.48 0.97 13.53
N ARG A 67 18.89 0.96 14.73
CA ARG A 67 17.45 0.65 14.91
C ARG A 67 16.51 1.64 14.22
N LEU A 68 17.00 2.81 13.81
CA LEU A 68 16.21 3.90 13.22
C LEU A 68 16.32 3.98 11.69
N ASP A 69 17.17 3.17 11.07
CA ASP A 69 17.46 3.33 9.63
C ASP A 69 16.23 3.06 8.76
N PHE A 70 15.28 2.24 9.23
CA PHE A 70 14.01 2.00 8.53
C PHE A 70 13.20 3.30 8.30
N LEU A 71 13.31 4.28 9.19
CA LEU A 71 12.64 5.58 9.04
C LEU A 71 13.25 6.39 7.89
N TYR A 72 14.57 6.31 7.72
CA TYR A 72 15.32 7.06 6.72
C TYR A 72 15.38 6.36 5.37
N GLU A 73 15.21 5.04 5.32
CA GLU A 73 15.28 4.24 4.10
C GLU A 73 13.94 4.19 3.33
N SER A 74 12.82 4.52 4.00
CA SER A 74 11.46 4.43 3.45
C SER A 74 11.14 5.35 2.26
N GLY A 75 12.07 6.19 1.78
CA GLY A 75 11.90 7.07 0.61
C GLY A 75 10.80 8.13 0.73
N LEU A 76 9.99 8.10 1.80
CA LEU A 76 8.94 9.06 2.14
C LEU A 76 9.47 10.34 2.77
N ALA A 77 10.80 10.46 2.92
CA ALA A 77 11.44 11.72 3.25
C ALA A 77 11.28 12.71 2.08
N VAL A 78 10.15 13.41 2.06
CA VAL A 78 9.94 14.63 1.29
C VAL A 78 11.09 15.59 1.63
N GLY A 79 12.10 15.66 0.77
CA GLY A 79 13.09 16.73 0.79
C GLY A 79 14.56 16.38 1.07
N LYS A 80 14.98 15.11 1.17
CA LYS A 80 16.43 14.80 1.24
C LYS A 80 16.85 13.77 0.21
N GLY A 81 17.45 14.28 -0.87
CA GLY A 81 17.95 13.48 -1.98
C GLY A 81 19.03 12.51 -1.52
N SER A 82 18.75 11.22 -1.64
CA SER A 82 19.80 10.22 -1.82
C SER A 82 20.15 10.24 -3.31
N SER A 83 21.13 11.07 -3.64
CA SER A 83 21.60 11.30 -5.01
C SER A 83 22.39 10.13 -5.60
N GLU A 84 22.67 9.06 -4.84
CA GLU A 84 23.49 7.96 -5.35
C GLU A 84 22.73 7.00 -6.27
N GLY A 85 21.44 6.77 -6.03
CA GLY A 85 20.65 5.84 -6.84
C GLY A 85 20.27 6.38 -8.23
N PHE A 86 20.15 7.70 -8.39
CA PHE A 86 19.77 8.33 -9.66
C PHE A 86 20.97 8.64 -10.56
N GLN A 87 22.16 8.80 -9.97
CA GLN A 87 23.37 9.15 -10.73
C GLN A 87 23.99 7.95 -11.47
N ALA A 88 23.66 6.71 -11.06
CA ALA A 88 24.05 5.50 -11.77
C ALA A 88 23.26 5.24 -13.08
N LEU A 89 22.17 5.99 -13.32
CA LEU A 89 21.32 5.84 -14.51
C LEU A 89 21.49 6.98 -15.52
N GLN A 90 22.35 7.97 -15.25
CA GLN A 90 22.57 9.09 -16.14
C GLN A 90 23.73 8.78 -17.10
N PRO A 91 23.51 8.63 -18.42
CA PRO A 91 24.61 8.52 -19.37
C PRO A 91 25.34 9.86 -19.42
N SER A 92 26.65 9.85 -19.19
CA SER A 92 27.50 11.05 -19.28
C SER A 92 27.48 11.61 -20.71
N ALA A 93 26.89 12.79 -20.90
CA ALA A 93 27.01 13.56 -22.14
C ALA A 93 28.20 14.54 -22.05
N PRO A 94 28.96 14.76 -23.14
CA PRO A 94 30.17 15.57 -23.12
C PRO A 94 29.88 17.08 -23.16
N ALA A 95 30.78 17.83 -22.53
CA ALA A 95 30.76 19.28 -22.41
C ALA A 95 30.91 20.01 -23.76
N ALA A 96 30.11 21.06 -23.99
CA ALA A 96 30.43 22.11 -24.94
C ALA A 96 29.73 23.44 -24.59
N ALA A 97 30.58 24.43 -24.26
CA ALA A 97 30.57 25.81 -24.73
C ALA A 97 29.34 26.74 -24.56
N ALA A 98 29.59 27.76 -23.74
CA ALA A 98 29.63 29.18 -24.13
C ALA A 98 28.33 29.99 -24.36
N ALA A 99 28.22 31.03 -23.51
CA ALA A 99 28.13 32.45 -23.87
C ALA A 99 26.77 33.18 -23.96
N ALA A 100 26.87 34.41 -23.43
CA ALA A 100 26.16 35.66 -23.77
C ALA A 100 24.75 35.87 -23.18
N SER A 101 24.61 36.82 -22.24
CA SER A 101 24.26 38.26 -22.44
C SER A 101 22.74 38.44 -22.59
N SER A 102 22.02 39.42 -22.08
CA SER A 102 22.24 40.63 -21.26
C SER A 102 20.84 41.27 -21.05
N SER A 103 20.64 41.97 -19.92
CA SER A 103 19.76 43.13 -19.70
C SER A 103 18.25 43.07 -20.06
N ALA A 104 17.39 43.28 -19.05
CA ALA A 104 16.65 44.54 -18.85
C ALA A 104 15.33 44.36 -18.07
N GLN A 105 15.02 45.36 -17.27
CA GLN A 105 13.93 45.47 -16.29
C GLN A 105 12.52 45.62 -16.88
N ALA A 106 11.57 45.01 -16.18
CA ALA A 106 10.25 45.51 -15.74
C ALA A 106 9.29 46.15 -16.76
N SER A 107 8.18 45.44 -17.04
CA SER A 107 6.83 46.04 -16.98
C SER A 107 5.79 44.96 -16.63
N ALA A 108 4.90 45.30 -15.70
CA ALA A 108 3.84 44.43 -15.21
C ALA A 108 2.67 44.41 -16.20
N GLY A 109 2.26 43.21 -16.60
CA GLY A 109 1.05 42.96 -17.37
C GLY A 109 0.68 41.48 -17.22
N SER A 110 -0.45 41.21 -16.57
CA SER A 110 -0.99 39.88 -16.29
C SER A 110 -1.21 39.07 -17.57
N SER A 111 -0.17 38.37 -17.99
CA SER A 111 -0.23 37.22 -18.88
C SER A 111 0.85 36.27 -18.39
N LYS A 112 0.46 35.23 -17.65
CA LYS A 112 1.38 34.11 -17.40
C LYS A 112 1.55 33.41 -18.74
N ALA A 113 2.45 33.96 -19.56
CA ALA A 113 3.00 33.28 -20.70
C ALA A 113 3.45 31.91 -20.21
N ALA A 114 2.93 30.86 -20.83
CA ALA A 114 3.44 29.52 -20.67
C ALA A 114 4.94 29.59 -20.97
N ALA A 115 5.77 29.53 -19.92
CA ALA A 115 7.19 29.32 -20.10
C ALA A 115 7.33 27.98 -20.85
N PRO A 116 8.16 27.89 -21.91
CA PRO A 116 8.42 26.62 -22.56
C PRO A 116 9.02 25.66 -21.52
N GLY A 117 8.22 24.69 -21.06
CA GLY A 117 8.54 23.80 -19.94
C GLY A 117 7.54 23.83 -18.76
N ALA A 118 6.57 24.75 -18.73
CA ALA A 118 5.50 24.73 -17.74
C ALA A 118 4.43 23.69 -18.11
N LEU A 119 4.41 22.56 -17.39
CA LEU A 119 3.43 21.46 -17.52
C LEU A 119 2.01 21.80 -17.00
N PHE A 120 1.75 23.05 -16.61
CA PHE A 120 0.43 23.47 -16.15
C PHE A 120 -0.43 23.84 -17.36
N GLU A 121 -0.97 22.82 -18.03
CA GLU A 121 -2.08 23.02 -18.97
C GLU A 121 -3.38 23.19 -18.17
N ASP A 122 -4.05 24.33 -18.33
CA ASP A 122 -5.43 24.54 -17.89
C ASP A 122 -6.39 23.76 -18.80
N LYS A 123 -6.33 22.42 -18.72
CA LYS A 123 -7.24 21.54 -19.46
C LYS A 123 -8.63 21.62 -18.82
N PRO A 124 -9.72 21.80 -19.60
CA PRO A 124 -11.07 21.83 -19.06
C PRO A 124 -11.32 20.50 -18.33
N GLN A 125 -11.70 20.61 -17.04
CA GLN A 125 -11.91 19.45 -16.17
C GLN A 125 -12.93 18.51 -16.82
N SER A 126 -12.56 17.25 -17.01
CA SER A 126 -13.49 16.22 -17.50
C SER A 126 -14.63 16.08 -16.48
N ALA A 127 -15.88 15.96 -16.96
CA ALA A 127 -17.06 15.86 -16.09
C ALA A 127 -16.96 14.73 -15.05
N ASN A 128 -16.21 13.67 -15.37
CA ASN A 128 -15.99 12.52 -14.49
C ASN A 128 -14.80 12.69 -13.53
N ASP A 129 -13.94 13.69 -13.74
CA ASP A 129 -12.72 13.88 -12.96
C ASP A 129 -13.03 14.27 -11.50
N ALA A 130 -14.06 15.10 -11.30
CA ALA A 130 -14.54 15.46 -9.97
C ALA A 130 -15.08 14.23 -9.21
N TRP A 131 -15.84 13.36 -9.90
CA TRP A 131 -16.36 12.13 -9.30
C TRP A 131 -15.21 11.19 -8.91
N ARG A 132 -14.22 10.99 -9.80
CA ARG A 132 -13.05 10.16 -9.50
C ARG A 132 -12.28 10.70 -8.30
N LYS A 133 -11.94 11.99 -8.29
CA LYS A 133 -11.21 12.64 -7.19
C LYS A 133 -11.89 12.43 -5.84
N LEU A 134 -13.23 12.56 -5.78
CA LEU A 134 -13.99 12.33 -4.55
C LEU A 134 -14.00 10.86 -4.11
N HIS A 135 -14.10 9.91 -5.05
CA HIS A 135 -14.23 8.48 -4.73
C HIS A 135 -12.88 7.78 -4.57
N THR A 136 -11.80 8.38 -5.08
CA THR A 136 -10.42 7.89 -4.91
C THR A 136 -9.66 8.65 -3.84
N ASP A 137 -10.27 9.62 -3.14
CA ASP A 137 -9.61 10.35 -2.06
C ASP A 137 -9.41 9.43 -0.83
N PRO A 138 -8.15 9.09 -0.47
CA PRO A 138 -7.89 8.24 0.69
C PRO A 138 -8.32 8.90 2.00
N LEU A 139 -8.28 10.23 2.11
CA LEU A 139 -8.66 10.93 3.34
C LEU A 139 -10.17 10.86 3.57
N LEU A 140 -10.95 11.02 2.50
CA LEU A 140 -12.40 10.84 2.55
C LEU A 140 -12.79 9.42 2.96
N LEU A 141 -12.09 8.40 2.46
CA LEU A 141 -12.30 7.00 2.87
C LEU A 141 -11.98 6.76 4.35
N ILE A 142 -10.90 7.35 4.85
CA ILE A 142 -10.52 7.25 6.27
C ILE A 142 -11.59 7.90 7.15
N ARG A 143 -12.02 9.12 6.79
CA ARG A 143 -13.06 9.86 7.53
C ARG A 143 -14.39 9.10 7.55
N GLN A 144 -14.78 8.48 6.44
CA GLN A 144 -15.99 7.66 6.38
C GLN A 144 -15.91 6.45 7.33
N ARG A 145 -14.78 5.74 7.34
CA ARG A 145 -14.54 4.60 8.25
C ARG A 145 -14.56 5.03 9.72
N GLU A 146 -14.00 6.21 10.02
CA GLU A 146 -14.02 6.78 11.36
C GLU A 146 -15.46 7.08 11.81
N GLN A 147 -16.26 7.71 10.96
CA GLN A 147 -17.67 7.99 11.24
C GLN A 147 -18.47 6.70 11.46
N ASP A 148 -18.26 5.68 10.64
CA ASP A 148 -18.91 4.37 10.79
C ASP A 148 -18.51 3.69 12.10
N ALA A 149 -17.23 3.76 12.49
CA ALA A 149 -16.77 3.22 13.77
C ALA A 149 -17.43 3.94 14.96
N ILE A 150 -17.50 5.27 14.91
CA ILE A 150 -18.18 6.08 15.93
C ILE A 150 -19.67 5.72 15.98
N ALA A 151 -20.34 5.59 14.84
CA ALA A 151 -21.75 5.21 14.77
C ALA A 151 -21.99 3.81 15.34
N ARG A 152 -21.12 2.84 15.05
CA ARG A 152 -21.20 1.47 15.62
C ARG A 152 -21.07 1.48 17.14
N ILE A 153 -20.18 2.30 17.69
CA ILE A 153 -20.02 2.45 19.13
C ILE A 153 -21.27 3.10 19.72
N LYS A 154 -21.77 4.19 19.12
CA LYS A 154 -22.98 4.90 19.55
C LYS A 154 -24.25 4.04 19.52
N ASN A 155 -24.39 3.21 18.49
CA ASN A 155 -25.53 2.30 18.35
C ASN A 155 -25.48 1.10 19.31
N ASN A 156 -24.33 0.83 19.94
CA ASN A 156 -24.18 -0.23 20.92
C ASN A 156 -24.40 0.31 22.34
N PRO A 157 -25.55 -0.01 23.00
CA PRO A 157 -25.88 0.56 24.30
C PRO A 157 -24.93 0.12 25.43
N ILE A 158 -24.30 -1.06 25.31
CA ILE A 158 -23.36 -1.58 26.32
C ILE A 158 -22.07 -0.77 26.28
N LYS A 159 -21.47 -0.59 25.09
CA LYS A 159 -20.25 0.22 24.90
C LYS A 159 -20.47 1.68 25.30
N MET A 160 -21.65 2.24 25.00
CA MET A 160 -22.00 3.59 25.43
C MET A 160 -22.14 3.71 26.96
N ALA A 161 -22.66 2.68 27.64
CA ALA A 161 -22.74 2.66 29.10
C ALA A 161 -21.35 2.55 29.75
N GLU A 162 -20.44 1.79 29.16
CA GLU A 162 -19.03 1.71 29.60
C GLU A 162 -18.33 3.07 29.48
N ILE A 163 -18.43 3.72 28.32
CA ILE A 163 -17.83 5.05 28.09
C ILE A 163 -18.37 6.09 29.09
N LYS A 164 -19.68 6.09 29.34
CA LYS A 164 -20.32 7.01 30.31
C LYS A 164 -19.89 6.78 31.77
N LYS A 165 -19.41 5.58 32.11
CA LYS A 165 -18.91 5.26 33.46
C LYS A 165 -17.42 5.60 33.63
N SER A 166 -16.67 5.59 32.52
CA SER A 166 -15.24 5.91 32.52
C SER A 166 -14.92 7.42 32.49
N VAL A 167 -15.93 8.25 32.21
CA VAL A 167 -15.86 9.72 32.26
C VAL A 167 -16.47 10.19 33.57
#